data_AF-W6U0S3-F1
#
_entry.id   AF-W6U0S3-F1
#
_cell.length_a   1.000
_cell.length_b   1.000
_cell.length_c   1.000
_cell.angle_alpha   90.00
_cell.angle_beta   90.00
_cell.angle_gamma   90.00
#
_symmetry.space_group_name_H-M   'P 1'
#
loop_
_entity.id
_entity.type
_entity.pdbx_description
1 polymer ?
#
loop_
_entity_poly.entity_id
_entity_poly.type
_entity_poly.pdbx_seq_one_letter_code
_entity_poly.pdbx_strand_id
1 'polypeptide(L)'
;MLRAIAAKRKTTSTTSKAALSKRPRTSDKGNDDASTDCAQVSDSTNDKPSATKIVIKGKVPVDPQCTMKAETAHVLQENDVVYNFMLNQTNVQHNNNKYYLGQVLEDDIGGACAVWFRWGRVGKTAQTSLQPYASKANAISVFEKKFRCKTGNCWKDRANFTKMSGLYDLIEQDFGEVEAEEKADDNEEKKVVSSHLPAEVLELILLISDVSVMEHQMREMNYDASRAPLGKLTPGQIKAGYEALKTVSDCIEELEKCTASSGTNAKAKRGAKRAACKGGSERELRDRLLQACNTFYTRIPHNFGMRVPPLISTPEALKTELDLLKALEDIEAAFSIIKQEGKTVDMHPADRNYSNLKCNIKPIPSGDRMEKVIKDYVDMTHAPTHDVYKLEVLQTFELEKSGEAEAFCDYGTRRLLWHGSRITNWMGILGRGLKIAPRRLLRRLRLQVRQLRLPYFQ
;
A
#
# COMPACT_ATOMS: atom_id res chain seq x y z
N MET A 1 -24.25 -41.50 -23.45
CA MET A 1 -24.74 -40.95 -24.73
C MET A 1 -26.02 -40.16 -24.49
N LEU A 2 -25.90 -38.88 -24.13
CA LEU A 2 -27.05 -37.99 -23.91
C LEU A 2 -27.05 -36.89 -24.97
N ARG A 3 -28.18 -36.80 -25.67
CA ARG A 3 -28.44 -36.01 -26.88
C ARG A 3 -28.51 -34.52 -26.60
N ALA A 4 -27.96 -33.75 -27.54
CA ALA A 4 -28.13 -32.31 -27.69
C ALA A 4 -29.55 -31.94 -28.12
N ILE A 5 -30.09 -30.82 -27.60
CA ILE A 5 -31.11 -30.00 -28.27
C ILE A 5 -30.81 -28.53 -27.98
N ALA A 6 -30.59 -27.78 -29.06
CA ALA A 6 -30.46 -26.33 -29.10
C ALA A 6 -31.85 -25.66 -29.13
N ALA A 7 -31.99 -24.46 -28.55
CA ALA A 7 -33.17 -23.62 -28.74
C ALA A 7 -32.79 -22.14 -28.95
N LYS A 8 -33.44 -21.55 -29.96
CA LYS A 8 -33.19 -20.27 -30.62
C LYS A 8 -33.74 -19.06 -29.85
N ARG A 9 -33.09 -17.92 -30.10
CA ARG A 9 -33.54 -16.53 -29.87
C ARG A 9 -34.96 -16.25 -30.41
N LYS A 10 -35.71 -15.42 -29.69
CA LYS A 10 -36.78 -14.56 -30.23
C LYS A 10 -36.65 -13.14 -29.68
N THR A 11 -36.58 -12.19 -30.60
CA THR A 11 -36.70 -10.74 -30.43
C THR A 11 -38.18 -10.34 -30.47
N THR A 12 -38.59 -9.39 -29.63
CA THR A 12 -39.81 -8.60 -29.85
C THR A 12 -39.56 -7.14 -29.50
N SER A 13 -39.70 -6.32 -30.53
CA SER A 13 -39.77 -4.87 -30.55
C SER A 13 -41.13 -4.37 -30.08
N THR A 14 -41.17 -3.26 -29.32
CA THR A 14 -42.37 -2.43 -29.21
C THR A 14 -41.99 -0.96 -29.30
N THR A 15 -42.51 -0.33 -30.35
CA THR A 15 -42.49 1.10 -30.67
C THR A 15 -43.57 1.87 -29.92
N SER A 16 -43.28 3.10 -29.51
CA SER A 16 -44.26 4.20 -29.56
C SER A 16 -43.57 5.55 -29.80
N LYS A 17 -44.05 6.27 -30.82
CA LYS A 17 -43.69 7.63 -31.24
C LYS A 17 -44.79 8.60 -30.77
N ALA A 18 -44.41 9.84 -30.41
CA ALA A 18 -45.00 11.13 -30.81
C ALA A 18 -44.43 12.25 -29.88
N ALA A 19 -43.61 13.21 -30.35
CA ALA A 19 -43.96 14.50 -31.00
C ALA A 19 -44.60 15.52 -30.02
N LEU A 20 -44.25 16.82 -29.89
CA LEU A 20 -43.66 17.82 -30.80
C LEU A 20 -43.19 19.10 -30.00
N SER A 21 -41.99 19.62 -30.33
CA SER A 21 -41.69 21.02 -30.73
C SER A 21 -41.99 22.26 -29.86
N LYS A 22 -40.92 23.06 -29.57
CA LYS A 22 -40.73 24.44 -30.10
C LYS A 22 -39.29 24.96 -29.85
N ARG A 23 -38.84 25.82 -30.77
CA ARG A 23 -37.45 26.18 -31.15
C ARG A 23 -37.14 27.67 -30.79
N PRO A 24 -36.06 28.32 -31.26
CA PRO A 24 -34.89 28.79 -30.49
C PRO A 24 -34.75 30.33 -30.40
N ARG A 25 -33.69 30.84 -29.74
CA ARG A 25 -33.10 32.15 -30.06
C ARG A 25 -31.56 32.13 -30.03
N THR A 26 -31.03 32.73 -31.08
CA THR A 26 -29.65 32.87 -31.54
C THR A 26 -29.09 34.26 -31.23
N SER A 27 -27.77 34.35 -30.97
CA SER A 27 -26.82 35.39 -31.40
C SER A 27 -25.47 35.06 -30.71
N ASP A 28 -24.48 34.43 -31.33
CA ASP A 28 -23.61 34.82 -32.47
C ASP A 28 -22.55 35.89 -32.13
N LYS A 29 -21.36 35.68 -32.75
CA LYS A 29 -20.00 36.25 -32.62
C LYS A 29 -19.08 35.47 -31.66
N GLY A 30 -18.03 34.77 -32.10
CA GLY A 30 -17.35 34.67 -33.39
C GLY A 30 -15.82 34.84 -33.22
N ASN A 31 -15.07 33.75 -33.43
CA ASN A 31 -13.75 33.61 -34.09
C ASN A 31 -12.92 32.44 -33.52
N ASP A 32 -12.80 31.37 -34.32
CA ASP A 32 -11.59 30.87 -35.00
C ASP A 32 -10.26 30.88 -34.21
N ASP A 33 -9.41 29.85 -34.17
CA ASP A 33 -9.21 28.75 -35.12
C ASP A 33 -8.26 27.68 -34.53
N ALA A 34 -8.13 26.57 -35.28
CA ALA A 34 -7.09 25.53 -35.26
C ALA A 34 -7.31 24.26 -34.40
N SER A 35 -7.81 23.24 -35.12
CA SER A 35 -7.88 21.82 -34.80
C SER A 35 -6.50 21.14 -34.71
N THR A 36 -6.34 20.18 -33.80
CA THR A 36 -5.57 18.96 -34.07
C THR A 36 -6.15 17.79 -33.26
N ASP A 37 -6.34 16.66 -33.93
CA ASP A 37 -7.09 15.46 -33.53
C ASP A 37 -6.81 14.91 -32.13
N CYS A 38 -7.90 14.67 -31.38
CA CYS A 38 -7.93 13.83 -30.19
C CYS A 38 -8.74 12.58 -30.51
N ALA A 39 -8.06 11.44 -30.67
CA ALA A 39 -8.71 10.14 -30.80
C ALA A 39 -9.49 9.81 -29.52
N GLN A 40 -10.81 9.62 -29.65
CA GLN A 40 -11.67 9.12 -28.59
C GLN A 40 -11.41 7.63 -28.39
N VAL A 41 -11.03 7.22 -27.18
CA VAL A 41 -11.00 5.80 -26.79
C VAL A 41 -12.20 5.54 -25.88
N SER A 42 -13.03 4.61 -26.34
CA SER A 42 -14.26 4.13 -25.71
C SER A 42 -14.01 3.36 -24.42
N ASP A 43 -14.94 3.54 -23.48
CA ASP A 43 -15.05 2.83 -22.20
C ASP A 43 -15.11 1.31 -22.41
N SER A 44 -14.21 0.57 -21.76
CA SER A 44 -14.23 -0.89 -21.72
C SER A 44 -13.76 -1.35 -20.36
N THR A 45 -14.73 -1.81 -19.57
CA THR A 45 -14.59 -2.37 -18.23
C THR A 45 -14.00 -3.78 -18.31
N ASN A 46 -12.68 -3.92 -18.16
CA ASN A 46 -12.08 -5.21 -17.86
C ASN A 46 -10.75 -5.06 -17.11
N ASP A 47 -10.83 -4.86 -15.79
CA ASP A 47 -9.69 -4.94 -14.87
C ASP A 47 -9.32 -6.40 -14.65
N LYS A 48 -8.49 -6.97 -15.53
CA LYS A 48 -7.65 -8.15 -15.23
C LYS A 48 -6.19 -7.72 -15.22
N PRO A 49 -5.37 -8.19 -14.25
CA PRO A 49 -3.98 -7.81 -14.16
C PRO A 49 -3.20 -8.48 -15.31
N SER A 50 -2.68 -7.67 -16.23
CA SER A 50 -1.54 -8.08 -17.04
C SER A 50 -0.30 -7.87 -16.17
N ALA A 51 0.49 -8.93 -15.98
CA ALA A 51 1.82 -8.79 -15.38
C ALA A 51 2.67 -7.92 -16.31
N THR A 52 2.72 -6.62 -16.06
CA THR A 52 3.53 -5.69 -16.84
C THR A 52 5.00 -5.96 -16.50
N LYS A 53 5.76 -6.50 -17.44
CA LYS A 53 7.22 -6.70 -17.31
C LYS A 53 7.86 -5.32 -17.11
N ILE A 54 8.33 -5.03 -15.89
CA ILE A 54 9.00 -3.77 -15.57
C ILE A 54 10.46 -3.93 -15.99
N VAL A 55 10.88 -3.20 -17.02
CA VAL A 55 12.28 -3.19 -17.46
C VAL A 55 13.03 -2.14 -16.63
N ILE A 56 14.05 -2.57 -15.89
CA ILE A 56 14.86 -1.67 -15.07
C ILE A 56 16.15 -1.35 -15.85
N LYS A 57 16.22 -0.12 -16.39
CA LYS A 57 17.44 0.44 -16.98
C LYS A 57 17.84 1.64 -16.11
N GLY A 58 18.81 1.46 -15.21
CA GLY A 58 19.22 2.47 -14.20
C GLY A 58 18.49 2.35 -12.86
N LYS A 59 18.74 3.27 -11.91
CA LYS A 59 18.25 3.18 -10.50
C LYS A 59 16.72 3.08 -10.37
N VAL A 60 15.96 3.65 -11.31
CA VAL A 60 14.49 3.68 -11.27
C VAL A 60 13.93 3.14 -12.59
N PRO A 61 12.96 2.22 -12.56
CA PRO A 61 12.32 1.75 -13.79
C PRO A 61 11.55 2.87 -14.50
N VAL A 62 11.56 2.82 -15.83
CA VAL A 62 10.66 3.63 -16.64
C VAL A 62 9.22 3.20 -16.37
N ASP A 63 8.30 4.16 -16.25
CA ASP A 63 6.89 3.89 -16.07
C ASP A 63 6.34 2.99 -17.20
N PRO A 64 5.80 1.80 -16.91
CA PRO A 64 5.34 0.86 -17.93
C PRO A 64 4.22 1.40 -18.83
N GLN A 65 3.51 2.45 -18.39
CA GLN A 65 2.48 3.12 -19.21
C GLN A 65 3.07 4.01 -20.32
N CYS A 66 4.38 4.30 -20.28
CA CYS A 66 5.08 4.99 -21.35
C CYS A 66 5.50 3.99 -22.44
N THR A 67 4.54 3.34 -23.10
CA THR A 67 4.79 2.25 -24.06
C THR A 67 5.76 2.63 -25.19
N MET A 68 5.83 3.92 -25.55
CA MET A 68 6.75 4.41 -26.59
C MET A 68 8.22 4.44 -26.18
N LYS A 69 8.53 4.48 -24.87
CA LYS A 69 9.91 4.61 -24.35
C LYS A 69 10.27 3.61 -23.25
N ALA A 70 9.33 2.77 -22.81
CA ALA A 70 9.53 1.80 -21.73
C ALA A 70 10.69 0.82 -21.99
N GLU A 71 10.94 0.48 -23.26
CA GLU A 71 12.02 -0.44 -23.64
C GLU A 71 13.22 0.26 -24.29
N THR A 72 13.15 1.55 -24.62
CA THR A 72 14.18 2.26 -25.40
C THR A 72 14.86 3.40 -24.66
N ALA A 73 14.40 3.71 -23.44
CA ALA A 73 14.92 4.79 -22.62
C ALA A 73 15.18 4.33 -21.19
N HIS A 74 15.94 5.14 -20.47
CA HIS A 74 16.14 5.03 -19.02
C HIS A 74 15.75 6.32 -18.32
N VAL A 75 15.47 6.24 -17.01
CA VAL A 75 15.23 7.44 -16.21
C VAL A 75 16.54 8.17 -16.01
N LEU A 76 16.54 9.46 -16.32
CA LEU A 76 17.74 10.29 -16.28
C LEU A 76 18.31 10.36 -14.86
N GLN A 77 19.61 10.12 -14.75
CA GLN A 77 20.40 10.28 -13.53
C GLN A 77 21.60 11.19 -13.81
N GLU A 78 21.78 12.23 -12.99
CA GLU A 78 23.00 13.04 -12.98
C GLU A 78 23.65 12.95 -11.60
N ASN A 79 24.89 12.45 -11.56
CA ASN A 79 25.59 12.10 -10.32
C ASN A 79 24.74 11.10 -9.51
N ASP A 80 24.21 11.52 -8.36
CA ASP A 80 23.28 10.76 -7.52
C ASP A 80 21.85 11.32 -7.50
N VAL A 81 21.53 12.26 -8.38
CA VAL A 81 20.19 12.82 -8.49
C VAL A 81 19.44 12.09 -9.61
N VAL A 82 18.46 11.28 -9.21
CA VAL A 82 17.52 10.66 -10.14
C VAL A 82 16.35 11.60 -10.38
N TYR A 83 16.05 11.92 -11.63
CA TYR A 83 14.94 12.81 -12.01
C TYR A 83 13.61 12.05 -12.12
N ASN A 84 13.12 11.60 -10.97
CA ASN A 84 11.85 10.91 -10.79
C ASN A 84 11.14 11.41 -9.53
N PHE A 85 9.85 11.66 -9.60
CA PHE A 85 9.03 11.90 -8.42
C PHE A 85 7.68 11.20 -8.49
N MET A 86 7.18 10.82 -7.32
CA MET A 86 5.81 10.39 -7.13
C MET A 86 5.12 11.30 -6.12
N LEU A 87 4.08 12.02 -6.55
CA LEU A 87 3.32 12.92 -5.70
C LEU A 87 1.92 12.39 -5.40
N ASN A 88 1.40 12.67 -4.21
CA ASN A 88 0.04 12.32 -3.83
C ASN A 88 -0.67 13.48 -3.13
N GLN A 89 -1.99 13.52 -3.27
CA GLN A 89 -2.84 14.53 -2.66
C GLN A 89 -4.20 13.93 -2.32
N THR A 90 -4.53 13.94 -1.03
CA THR A 90 -5.86 13.54 -0.56
C THR A 90 -6.57 14.69 0.15
N ASN A 91 -7.83 14.89 -0.22
CA ASN A 91 -8.79 15.74 0.48
C ASN A 91 -10.14 15.02 0.53
N VAL A 92 -10.47 14.54 1.73
CA VAL A 92 -11.71 13.81 2.05
C VAL A 92 -12.95 14.66 1.74
N GLN A 93 -12.95 15.97 2.05
CA GLN A 93 -14.12 16.84 1.89
C GLN A 93 -14.57 16.98 0.45
N HIS A 94 -13.62 17.00 -0.48
CA HIS A 94 -13.88 17.17 -1.91
C HIS A 94 -13.73 15.87 -2.70
N ASN A 95 -13.61 14.72 -2.03
CA ASN A 95 -13.35 13.42 -2.65
C ASN A 95 -12.15 13.47 -3.63
N ASN A 96 -11.12 14.24 -3.28
CA ASN A 96 -9.88 14.26 -4.05
C ASN A 96 -8.96 13.20 -3.47
N ASN A 97 -8.56 12.25 -4.31
CA ASN A 97 -7.48 11.32 -4.03
C ASN A 97 -6.71 11.16 -5.34
N LYS A 98 -5.67 11.97 -5.50
CA LYS A 98 -5.01 12.25 -6.78
C LYS A 98 -3.51 12.03 -6.65
N TYR A 99 -2.93 11.56 -7.75
CA TYR A 99 -1.49 11.35 -7.86
C TYR A 99 -0.93 12.11 -9.06
N TYR A 100 0.37 12.37 -9.01
CA TYR A 100 1.11 12.98 -10.10
C TYR A 100 2.53 12.42 -10.16
N LEU A 101 2.81 11.63 -11.18
CA LEU A 101 4.12 11.05 -11.47
C LEU A 101 4.83 11.93 -12.51
N GLY A 102 6.13 12.13 -12.31
CA GLY A 102 7.00 12.79 -13.27
C GLY A 102 8.31 12.02 -13.40
N GLN A 103 8.76 11.82 -14.64
CA GLN A 103 10.04 11.22 -14.97
C GLN A 103 10.70 12.02 -16.10
N VAL A 104 12.02 12.21 -16.02
CA VAL A 104 12.82 12.61 -17.19
C VAL A 104 13.42 11.34 -17.78
N LEU A 105 13.19 11.11 -19.06
CA LEU A 105 13.62 9.92 -19.79
C LEU A 105 14.70 10.32 -20.80
N GLU A 106 15.79 9.57 -20.86
CA GLU A 106 16.84 9.70 -21.86
C GLU A 106 16.86 8.43 -22.71
N ASP A 107 16.78 8.58 -24.04
CA ASP A 107 16.86 7.43 -24.95
C ASP A 107 18.26 6.81 -24.91
N ASP A 108 18.31 5.49 -24.84
CA ASP A 108 19.57 4.72 -24.81
C ASP A 108 20.40 4.96 -26.08
N ILE A 109 19.72 5.23 -27.19
CA ILE A 109 20.32 5.46 -28.49
C ILE A 109 20.00 6.90 -28.90
N GLY A 110 21.05 7.70 -29.10
CA GLY A 110 20.94 9.08 -29.61
C GLY A 110 20.74 10.16 -28.53
N GLY A 111 20.58 9.80 -27.25
CA GLY A 111 20.60 10.75 -26.12
C GLY A 111 19.43 11.75 -26.12
N ALA A 112 18.37 11.48 -26.88
CA ALA A 112 17.21 12.36 -26.94
C ALA A 112 16.45 12.30 -25.61
N CYS A 113 16.20 13.47 -25.02
CA CYS A 113 15.51 13.58 -23.74
C CYS A 113 14.00 13.78 -23.95
N ALA A 114 13.19 13.20 -23.08
CA ALA A 114 11.76 13.47 -23.00
C ALA A 114 11.32 13.59 -21.55
N VAL A 115 10.30 14.39 -21.29
CA VAL A 115 9.66 14.46 -19.97
C VAL A 115 8.34 13.72 -20.03
N TRP A 116 8.19 12.76 -19.14
CA TRP A 116 6.98 11.97 -18.96
C TRP A 116 6.24 12.44 -17.72
N PHE A 117 4.96 12.73 -17.89
CA PHE A 117 4.05 13.01 -16.79
C PHE A 117 2.84 12.10 -16.87
N ARG A 118 2.42 11.60 -15.70
CA ARG A 118 1.20 10.80 -15.58
C ARG A 118 0.44 11.23 -14.33
N TRP A 119 -0.86 11.47 -14.45
CA TRP A 119 -1.68 11.92 -13.33
C TRP A 119 -3.13 11.44 -13.44
N GLY A 120 -3.85 11.50 -12.32
CA GLY A 120 -5.25 11.11 -12.29
C GLY A 120 -5.74 10.80 -10.89
N ARG A 121 -6.83 10.05 -10.80
CA ARG A 121 -7.37 9.52 -9.54
C ARG A 121 -6.62 8.25 -9.13
N VAL A 122 -6.46 8.02 -7.82
CA VAL A 122 -5.86 6.79 -7.31
C VAL A 122 -6.69 5.55 -7.66
N GLY A 123 -6.03 4.52 -8.20
CA GLY A 123 -6.69 3.29 -8.68
C GLY A 123 -7.46 3.35 -10.00
N LYS A 124 -7.29 4.39 -10.82
CA LYS A 124 -7.99 4.54 -12.11
C LYS A 124 -7.06 4.92 -13.25
N THR A 125 -7.59 4.80 -14.48
CA THR A 125 -6.93 5.18 -15.72
C THR A 125 -6.41 6.61 -15.65
N ALA A 126 -5.17 6.77 -16.09
CA ALA A 126 -4.43 8.01 -15.98
C ALA A 126 -4.53 8.84 -17.25
N GLN A 127 -4.38 10.15 -17.10
CA GLN A 127 -3.93 11.00 -18.19
C GLN A 127 -2.40 10.95 -18.24
N THR A 128 -1.86 10.97 -19.45
CA THR A 128 -0.43 10.90 -19.71
C THR A 128 -0.01 12.05 -20.62
N SER A 129 1.27 12.41 -20.55
CA SER A 129 1.88 13.42 -21.41
C SER A 129 3.36 13.06 -21.58
N LEU A 130 3.76 12.76 -22.81
CA LEU A 130 5.16 12.63 -23.19
C LEU A 130 5.56 13.84 -24.02
N GLN A 131 6.60 14.55 -23.61
CA GLN A 131 7.08 15.76 -24.29
C GLN A 131 8.55 15.58 -24.65
N PRO A 132 8.91 15.50 -25.95
CA PRO A 132 10.31 15.41 -26.37
C PRO A 132 11.01 16.77 -26.26
N TYR A 133 12.30 16.75 -25.93
CA TYR A 133 13.15 17.93 -25.82
C TYR A 133 14.51 17.67 -26.46
N ALA A 134 14.97 18.61 -27.28
CA ALA A 134 16.28 18.53 -27.92
C ALA A 134 17.46 18.74 -26.95
N SER A 135 17.23 19.41 -25.82
CA SER A 135 18.25 19.67 -24.81
C SER A 135 17.83 19.09 -23.46
N LYS A 136 18.76 18.36 -22.84
CA LYS A 136 18.66 17.82 -21.49
C LYS A 136 18.34 18.89 -20.46
N ALA A 137 19.00 20.05 -20.54
CA ALA A 137 18.78 21.16 -19.62
C ALA A 137 17.33 21.70 -19.68
N ASN A 138 16.74 21.73 -20.88
CA ASN A 138 15.34 22.15 -21.06
C ASN A 138 14.38 21.13 -20.45
N ALA A 139 14.63 19.83 -20.63
CA ALA A 139 13.83 18.77 -20.02
C ALA A 139 13.85 18.86 -18.49
N ILE A 140 15.04 19.01 -17.89
CA ILE A 140 15.22 19.19 -16.45
C ILE A 140 14.48 20.45 -15.97
N SER A 141 14.62 21.58 -16.66
CA SER A 141 13.93 22.82 -16.27
C SER A 141 12.41 22.67 -16.25
N VAL A 142 11.82 22.02 -17.26
CA VAL A 142 10.37 21.76 -17.31
C VAL A 142 9.94 20.84 -16.17
N PHE A 143 10.71 19.80 -15.89
CA PHE A 143 10.47 18.89 -14.79
C PHE A 143 10.50 19.60 -13.43
N GLU A 144 11.55 20.37 -13.14
CA GLU A 144 11.71 21.13 -11.89
C GLU A 144 10.60 22.19 -11.73
N LYS A 145 10.25 22.88 -12.83
CA LYS A 145 9.15 23.84 -12.85
C LYS A 145 7.82 23.15 -12.53
N LYS A 146 7.54 21.99 -13.12
CA LYS A 146 6.31 21.24 -12.83
C LYS A 146 6.28 20.78 -11.37
N PHE A 147 7.39 20.24 -10.85
CA PHE A 147 7.52 19.86 -9.45
C PHE A 147 7.19 21.05 -8.53
N ARG A 148 7.87 22.19 -8.73
CA ARG A 148 7.62 23.41 -7.94
C ARG A 148 6.20 23.92 -8.09
N CYS A 149 5.59 23.87 -9.26
CA CYS A 149 4.18 24.29 -9.41
C CYS A 149 3.20 23.36 -8.64
N LYS A 150 3.52 22.07 -8.46
CA LYS A 150 2.63 21.11 -7.80
C LYS A 150 2.87 20.96 -6.31
N THR A 151 4.09 21.17 -5.85
CA THR A 151 4.47 21.01 -4.43
C THR A 151 4.80 22.33 -3.76
N GLY A 152 5.10 23.37 -4.55
CA GLY A 152 5.65 24.66 -4.14
C GLY A 152 7.06 24.60 -3.51
N ASN A 153 7.71 23.43 -3.53
CA ASN A 153 9.08 23.23 -3.07
C ASN A 153 10.06 23.26 -4.25
N CYS A 154 11.33 23.59 -3.98
CA CYS A 154 12.39 23.53 -4.98
C CYS A 154 12.89 22.09 -5.13
N TRP A 155 13.10 21.60 -6.36
CA TRP A 155 13.62 20.26 -6.61
C TRP A 155 15.00 20.00 -5.98
N LYS A 156 15.86 21.03 -5.99
CA LYS A 156 17.22 20.95 -5.42
C LYS A 156 17.22 20.77 -3.90
N ASP A 157 16.18 21.26 -3.21
CA ASP A 157 16.03 21.19 -1.76
C ASP A 157 14.99 20.12 -1.34
N ARG A 158 14.83 19.08 -2.16
CA ARG A 158 13.85 18.00 -1.90
C ARG A 158 14.14 17.22 -0.61
N ALA A 159 15.36 17.27 -0.09
CA ALA A 159 15.72 16.64 1.19
C ALA A 159 15.03 17.33 2.39
N ASN A 160 14.74 18.63 2.27
CA ASN A 160 14.03 19.41 3.30
C ASN A 160 12.57 19.68 2.87
N PHE A 161 11.94 18.71 2.21
CA PHE A 161 10.59 18.87 1.69
C PHE A 161 9.59 19.22 2.80
N THR A 162 8.81 20.29 2.58
CA THR A 162 7.74 20.67 3.50
C THR A 162 6.38 20.61 2.81
N LYS A 163 5.47 19.87 3.43
CA LYS A 163 4.12 19.71 2.90
C LYS A 163 3.33 21.02 3.02
N MET A 164 2.99 21.63 1.88
CA MET A 164 2.09 22.78 1.83
C MET A 164 0.61 22.40 1.71
N SER A 165 -0.23 23.16 2.39
CA SER A 165 -1.69 23.00 2.37
C SER A 165 -2.25 23.17 0.96
N GLY A 166 -3.19 22.32 0.57
CA GLY A 166 -3.84 22.38 -0.75
C GLY A 166 -2.98 21.97 -1.96
N LEU A 167 -1.69 21.66 -1.77
CA LEU A 167 -0.79 21.19 -2.82
C LEU A 167 -0.59 19.66 -2.77
N TYR A 168 0.33 19.11 -3.56
CA TYR A 168 0.72 17.70 -3.47
C TYR A 168 1.78 17.47 -2.38
N ASP A 169 1.88 16.25 -1.88
CA ASP A 169 2.94 15.74 -1.01
C ASP A 169 3.86 14.81 -1.79
N LEU A 170 5.11 14.67 -1.34
CA LEU A 170 6.09 13.78 -1.95
C LEU A 170 6.00 12.40 -1.29
N ILE A 171 5.93 11.35 -2.11
CA ILE A 171 6.10 9.96 -1.65
C ILE A 171 7.54 9.58 -1.92
N GLU A 172 8.30 9.36 -0.86
CA GLU A 172 9.65 8.82 -0.97
C GLU A 172 9.60 7.35 -1.38
N GLN A 173 10.30 7.03 -2.46
CA GLN A 173 10.44 5.67 -2.97
C GLN A 173 11.91 5.36 -3.11
N ASP A 174 12.32 4.22 -2.55
CA ASP A 174 13.67 3.69 -2.70
C ASP A 174 13.65 2.56 -3.72
N PHE A 175 14.16 2.87 -4.92
CA PHE A 175 14.30 1.88 -5.98
C PHE A 175 15.59 1.06 -5.89
N GLY A 176 16.45 1.33 -4.91
CA GLY A 176 17.74 0.66 -4.71
C GLY A 176 18.80 1.13 -5.69
N GLU A 177 20.02 0.67 -5.46
CA GLU A 177 21.09 0.68 -6.47
C GLU A 177 20.83 -0.47 -7.43
N VAL A 178 20.72 -0.15 -8.71
CA VAL A 178 20.69 -1.17 -9.75
C VAL A 178 22.14 -1.33 -10.17
N GLU A 179 22.84 -2.32 -9.61
CA GLU A 179 23.88 -2.97 -10.41
C GLU A 179 23.15 -3.43 -11.65
N ALA A 180 23.58 -2.97 -12.83
CA ALA A 180 22.98 -3.33 -14.10
C ALA A 180 22.72 -4.84 -14.07
N GLU A 181 21.44 -5.24 -14.11
CA GLU A 181 21.12 -6.59 -14.52
C GLU A 181 21.73 -6.69 -15.91
N GLU A 182 22.94 -7.26 -16.00
CA GLU A 182 23.49 -7.73 -17.25
C GLU A 182 22.35 -8.49 -17.89
N LYS A 183 21.96 -8.05 -19.10
CA LYS A 183 20.88 -8.64 -19.87
C LYS A 183 21.00 -10.14 -19.70
N ALA A 184 20.08 -10.72 -18.93
CA ALA A 184 19.90 -12.15 -18.96
C ALA A 184 19.55 -12.44 -20.40
N ASP A 185 20.52 -12.96 -21.13
CA ASP A 185 20.34 -13.41 -22.49
C ASP A 185 19.16 -14.38 -22.42
N ASP A 186 18.05 -14.05 -23.09
CA ASP A 186 16.77 -14.80 -23.06
C ASP A 186 16.93 -16.19 -23.73
N ASN A 187 18.16 -16.73 -23.79
CA ASN A 187 18.55 -17.95 -24.46
C ASN A 187 19.45 -18.88 -23.61
N GLU A 188 19.70 -18.58 -22.32
CA GLU A 188 20.19 -19.61 -21.40
C GLU A 188 19.00 -20.30 -20.71
N GLU A 189 18.81 -21.58 -21.01
CA GLU A 189 18.02 -22.49 -20.20
C GLU A 189 18.43 -22.31 -18.73
N LYS A 190 17.57 -21.67 -17.91
CA LYS A 190 17.79 -21.54 -16.46
C LYS A 190 18.13 -22.93 -15.94
N LYS A 191 19.40 -23.17 -15.60
CA LYS A 191 19.79 -24.36 -14.84
C LYS A 191 18.91 -24.37 -13.60
N VAL A 192 17.98 -25.32 -13.53
CA VAL A 192 17.12 -25.52 -12.37
C VAL A 192 18.04 -26.04 -11.28
N VAL A 193 18.65 -25.13 -10.53
CA VAL A 193 19.43 -25.47 -9.35
C VAL A 193 18.46 -26.11 -8.37
N SER A 194 18.65 -27.39 -8.09
CA SER A 194 17.82 -28.10 -7.12
C SER A 194 18.03 -27.51 -5.74
N SER A 195 16.92 -27.25 -5.03
CA SER A 195 16.93 -26.87 -3.62
C SER A 195 17.54 -27.98 -2.77
N HIS A 196 18.32 -27.62 -1.76
CA HIS A 196 18.85 -28.55 -0.74
C HIS A 196 17.96 -28.65 0.51
N LEU A 197 16.92 -27.82 0.59
CA LEU A 197 15.98 -27.84 1.72
C LEU A 197 15.06 -29.07 1.67
N PRO A 198 14.62 -29.58 2.84
CA PRO A 198 13.53 -30.55 2.93
C PRO A 198 12.28 -30.02 2.21
N ALA A 199 11.49 -30.92 1.62
CA ALA A 199 10.34 -30.54 0.79
C ALA A 199 9.32 -29.69 1.56
N GLU A 200 9.08 -30.01 2.82
CA GLU A 200 8.15 -29.30 3.71
C GLU A 200 8.64 -27.89 4.04
N VAL A 201 9.96 -27.73 4.21
CA VAL A 201 10.58 -26.42 4.47
C VAL A 201 10.60 -25.59 3.19
N LEU A 202 10.90 -26.20 2.05
CA LEU A 202 10.86 -25.55 0.75
C LEU A 202 9.46 -24.98 0.46
N GLU A 203 8.42 -25.78 0.67
CA GLU A 203 7.02 -25.35 0.49
C GLU A 203 6.68 -24.17 1.41
N LEU A 204 7.06 -24.23 2.69
CA LEU A 204 6.87 -23.15 3.64
C LEU A 204 7.56 -21.85 3.19
N ILE A 205 8.83 -21.94 2.75
CA ILE A 205 9.61 -20.78 2.32
C ILE A 205 9.02 -20.16 1.06
N LEU A 206 8.62 -20.97 0.07
CA LEU A 206 7.95 -20.47 -1.13
C LEU A 206 6.63 -19.77 -0.78
N LEU A 207 5.86 -20.34 0.15
CA LEU A 207 4.59 -19.78 0.59
C LEU A 207 4.75 -18.41 1.28
N ILE A 208 5.69 -18.27 2.22
CA ILE A 208 5.88 -17.01 2.96
C ILE A 208 6.67 -15.95 2.17
N SER A 209 7.37 -16.34 1.10
CA SER A 209 8.12 -15.43 0.23
C SER A 209 7.39 -15.05 -1.06
N ASP A 210 6.14 -15.48 -1.25
CA ASP A 210 5.34 -15.15 -2.42
C ASP A 210 4.92 -13.67 -2.41
N VAL A 211 5.53 -12.90 -3.31
CA VAL A 211 5.26 -11.47 -3.50
C VAL A 211 3.82 -11.23 -3.98
N SER A 212 3.26 -12.11 -4.80
CA SER A 212 1.90 -11.94 -5.32
C SER A 212 0.83 -12.05 -4.22
N VAL A 213 1.07 -12.92 -3.24
CA VAL A 213 0.24 -13.05 -2.03
C VAL A 213 0.36 -11.78 -1.17
N MET A 214 1.58 -11.24 -1.01
CA MET A 214 1.79 -9.96 -0.32
C MET A 214 1.04 -8.81 -1.02
N GLU A 215 1.12 -8.72 -2.34
CA GLU A 215 0.40 -7.71 -3.14
C GLU A 215 -1.12 -7.85 -3.06
N HIS A 216 -1.63 -9.09 -3.07
CA HIS A 216 -3.06 -9.35 -2.90
C HIS A 216 -3.55 -8.86 -1.53
N GLN A 217 -2.85 -9.23 -0.45
CA GLN A 217 -3.20 -8.78 0.89
C GLN A 217 -3.21 -7.26 1.03
N MET A 218 -2.20 -6.58 0.45
CA MET A 218 -2.13 -5.11 0.51
C MET A 218 -3.30 -4.46 -0.23
N ARG A 219 -3.75 -5.04 -1.34
CA ARG A 219 -4.96 -4.58 -2.05
C ARG A 219 -6.23 -4.77 -1.22
N GLU A 220 -6.37 -5.86 -0.48
CA GLU A 220 -7.52 -6.06 0.43
C GLU A 220 -7.57 -4.99 1.53
N MET A 221 -6.42 -4.49 1.96
CA MET A 221 -6.30 -3.39 2.92
C MET A 221 -6.42 -2.01 2.26
N ASN A 222 -6.88 -1.94 0.99
CA ASN A 222 -7.01 -0.75 0.16
C ASN A 222 -5.71 0.01 -0.12
N TYR A 223 -4.54 -0.61 0.04
CA TYR A 223 -3.26 -0.01 -0.33
C TYR A 223 -3.06 -0.01 -1.86
N ASP A 224 -2.53 1.08 -2.41
CA ASP A 224 -2.23 1.17 -3.85
C ASP A 224 -0.83 0.63 -4.20
N ALA A 225 -0.72 -0.70 -4.26
CA ALA A 225 0.50 -1.40 -4.64
C ALA A 225 0.98 -1.12 -6.08
N SER A 226 0.11 -0.62 -6.97
CA SER A 226 0.48 -0.34 -8.37
C SER A 226 1.41 0.86 -8.52
N ARG A 227 1.45 1.75 -7.52
CA ARG A 227 2.18 3.02 -7.59
C ARG A 227 3.24 3.17 -6.54
N ALA A 228 3.01 2.59 -5.37
CA ALA A 228 4.04 2.33 -4.39
C ALA A 228 4.21 0.81 -4.31
N PRO A 229 5.00 0.21 -5.22
CA PRO A 229 5.27 -1.22 -5.18
C PRO A 229 5.83 -1.62 -3.83
N LEU A 230 5.49 -2.83 -3.41
CA LEU A 230 5.97 -3.39 -2.16
C LEU A 230 7.50 -3.48 -2.17
N GLY A 231 8.14 -3.15 -1.04
CA GLY A 231 9.59 -3.14 -0.92
C GLY A 231 10.30 -1.93 -1.55
N LYS A 232 9.55 -0.91 -1.99
CA LYS A 232 10.06 0.37 -2.48
C LYS A 232 9.62 1.56 -1.62
N LEU A 233 8.71 1.35 -0.66
CA LEU A 233 8.33 2.37 0.31
C LEU A 233 9.44 2.52 1.36
N THR A 234 9.89 3.75 1.62
CA THR A 234 10.98 3.97 2.59
C THR A 234 10.50 3.74 4.03
N PRO A 235 11.36 3.25 4.95
CA PRO A 235 11.05 3.21 6.38
C PRO A 235 10.69 4.60 6.94
N GLY A 236 11.27 5.66 6.37
CA GLY A 236 10.94 7.05 6.67
C GLY A 236 9.47 7.37 6.37
N GLN A 237 8.97 6.94 5.21
CA GLN A 237 7.58 7.14 4.81
C GLN A 237 6.60 6.37 5.70
N ILE A 238 6.93 5.12 6.08
CA ILE A 238 6.11 4.31 7.01
C ILE A 238 6.05 5.01 8.39
N LYS A 239 7.18 5.49 8.88
CA LYS A 239 7.26 6.27 10.12
C LYS A 239 6.42 7.55 10.05
N ALA A 240 6.46 8.27 8.93
CA ALA A 240 5.63 9.44 8.71
C ALA A 240 4.13 9.09 8.70
N GLY A 241 3.76 7.90 8.20
CA GLY A 241 2.42 7.34 8.29
C GLY A 241 1.97 7.11 9.74
N TYR A 242 2.82 6.50 10.57
CA TYR A 242 2.54 6.31 12.00
C TYR A 242 2.37 7.64 12.75
N GLU A 243 3.17 8.65 12.43
CA GLU A 243 3.04 9.99 13.02
C GLU A 243 1.71 10.67 12.64
N ALA A 244 1.24 10.47 11.41
CA ALA A 244 -0.07 10.95 10.97
C ALA A 244 -1.22 10.24 11.71
N LEU A 245 -1.18 8.89 11.82
CA LEU A 245 -2.18 8.14 12.59
C LEU A 245 -2.18 8.48 14.07
N LYS A 246 -1.01 8.78 14.65
CA LYS A 246 -0.94 9.26 16.03
C LYS A 246 -1.74 10.56 16.17
N THR A 247 -1.58 11.50 15.25
CA THR A 247 -2.34 12.76 15.27
C THR A 247 -3.85 12.51 15.16
N VAL A 248 -4.26 11.55 14.32
CA VAL A 248 -5.66 11.11 14.23
C VAL A 248 -6.16 10.55 15.57
N SER A 249 -5.40 9.64 16.19
CA SER A 249 -5.72 9.05 17.51
C SER A 249 -5.90 10.13 18.57
N ASP A 250 -5.01 11.12 18.60
CA ASP A 250 -5.04 12.22 19.57
C ASP A 250 -6.31 13.06 19.41
N CYS A 251 -6.71 13.35 18.17
CA CYS A 251 -7.96 14.06 17.88
C CYS A 251 -9.20 13.25 18.27
N ILE A 252 -9.22 11.93 18.05
CA ILE A 252 -10.33 11.06 18.47
C ILE A 252 -10.48 11.09 20.00
N GLU A 253 -9.37 10.96 20.74
CA GLU A 253 -9.39 11.01 22.21
C GLU A 253 -9.87 12.37 22.76
N GLU A 254 -9.43 13.48 22.15
CA GLU A 254 -9.88 14.82 22.53
C GLU A 254 -11.40 14.99 22.31
N LEU A 255 -11.92 14.48 21.20
CA LEU A 255 -13.36 14.49 20.90
C LEU A 255 -14.17 13.61 21.88
N GLU A 256 -13.67 12.44 22.26
CA GLU A 256 -14.29 11.56 23.28
C GLU A 256 -14.36 12.25 24.65
N LYS A 257 -13.33 12.99 25.06
CA LYS A 257 -13.32 13.74 26.33
C LYS A 257 -14.31 14.91 26.33
N CYS A 258 -14.43 15.63 25.21
CA CYS A 258 -15.38 16.74 25.05
C CYS A 258 -16.84 16.26 25.07
N THR A 259 -17.11 15.08 24.50
CA THR A 259 -18.45 14.48 24.50
C THR A 259 -18.82 13.92 25.88
N ALA A 260 -17.88 13.27 26.59
CA ALA A 260 -18.11 12.74 27.93
C ALA A 260 -18.40 13.84 28.99
N SER A 261 -17.72 14.98 28.92
CA SER A 261 -17.92 16.11 29.85
C SER A 261 -19.24 16.88 29.63
N SER A 262 -19.94 16.62 28.53
CA SER A 262 -21.23 17.24 28.21
C SER A 262 -22.44 16.40 28.66
N GLY A 263 -22.23 15.14 29.06
CA GLY A 263 -23.28 14.19 29.45
C GLY A 263 -23.70 14.20 30.93
N THR A 264 -22.93 14.83 31.82
CA THR A 264 -23.24 14.89 33.26
C THR A 264 -23.72 16.28 33.67
N ASN A 265 -24.96 16.64 33.31
CA ASN A 265 -25.88 17.54 34.04
C ASN A 265 -27.05 17.94 33.14
N ALA A 266 -28.06 17.07 33.02
CA ALA A 266 -29.35 17.39 32.42
C ALA A 266 -30.51 17.06 33.37
N LYS A 267 -30.46 17.61 34.59
CA LYS A 267 -31.64 17.88 35.41
C LYS A 267 -31.48 19.22 36.13
N ALA A 268 -31.73 20.33 35.42
CA ALA A 268 -32.19 21.57 36.05
C ALA A 268 -32.71 22.59 35.00
N LYS A 269 -34.00 22.88 35.14
CA LYS A 269 -34.71 24.14 34.84
C LYS A 269 -34.66 24.74 33.42
N ARG A 270 -35.85 24.70 32.81
CA ARG A 270 -36.31 25.58 31.72
C ARG A 270 -36.15 27.06 32.14
N GLY A 271 -35.49 27.84 31.29
CA GLY A 271 -35.54 29.30 31.31
C GLY A 271 -34.17 29.98 31.50
N ALA A 272 -33.42 30.17 30.42
CA ALA A 272 -32.54 31.33 30.18
C ALA A 272 -31.82 31.17 28.83
N LYS A 273 -31.56 32.32 28.19
CA LYS A 273 -30.91 32.56 26.89
C LYS A 273 -29.94 31.46 26.40
N ARG A 274 -30.13 31.06 25.14
CA ARG A 274 -29.16 30.29 24.33
C ARG A 274 -27.80 31.00 24.35
N ALA A 275 -26.87 30.51 25.16
CA ALA A 275 -25.47 30.90 25.13
C ALA A 275 -24.79 30.22 23.92
N ALA A 276 -24.58 31.00 22.86
CA ALA A 276 -23.87 30.59 21.65
C ALA A 276 -22.34 30.61 21.87
N CYS A 277 -21.79 29.74 22.73
CA CYS A 277 -20.33 29.74 22.99
C CYS A 277 -19.68 28.36 23.25
N LYS A 278 -20.31 27.23 22.91
CA LYS A 278 -19.67 25.89 22.99
C LYS A 278 -19.45 25.19 21.64
N GLY A 279 -19.90 25.78 20.52
CA GLY A 279 -19.80 25.18 19.19
C GLY A 279 -18.46 25.36 18.47
N GLY A 280 -17.57 26.22 18.98
CA GLY A 280 -16.26 26.50 18.37
C GLY A 280 -15.26 25.36 18.54
N SER A 281 -15.08 24.86 19.76
CA SER A 281 -14.04 23.87 20.07
C SER A 281 -14.29 22.50 19.44
N GLU A 282 -15.53 22.01 19.44
CA GLU A 282 -15.84 20.70 18.82
C GLU A 282 -15.69 20.74 17.30
N ARG A 283 -16.12 21.84 16.66
CA ARG A 283 -15.96 22.03 15.22
C ARG A 283 -14.49 22.11 14.81
N GLU A 284 -13.69 22.87 15.54
CA GLU A 284 -12.24 22.97 15.34
C GLU A 284 -11.55 21.61 15.51
N LEU A 285 -11.94 20.80 16.51
CA LEU A 285 -11.42 19.45 16.70
C LEU A 285 -11.80 18.51 15.55
N ARG A 286 -13.03 18.60 15.03
CA ARG A 286 -13.46 17.83 13.86
C ARG A 286 -12.69 18.23 12.60
N ASP A 287 -12.45 19.53 12.41
CA ASP A 287 -11.66 20.04 11.29
C ASP A 287 -10.19 19.58 11.41
N ARG A 288 -9.64 19.57 12.62
CA ARG A 288 -8.30 19.03 12.91
C ARG A 288 -8.21 17.53 12.64
N LEU A 289 -9.22 16.75 13.05
CA LEU A 289 -9.31 15.31 12.75
C LEU A 289 -9.34 15.06 11.24
N LEU A 290 -10.13 15.84 10.52
CA LEU A 290 -10.24 15.74 9.08
C LEU A 290 -8.91 16.06 8.38
N GLN A 291 -8.22 17.10 8.84
CA GLN A 291 -6.89 17.44 8.32
C GLN A 291 -5.85 16.36 8.63
N ALA A 292 -5.94 15.72 9.80
CA ALA A 292 -5.08 14.59 10.16
C ALA A 292 -5.35 13.38 9.26
N CYS A 293 -6.62 13.06 8.97
CA CYS A 293 -6.99 11.99 8.03
C CYS A 293 -6.49 12.28 6.61
N ASN A 294 -6.65 13.52 6.13
CA ASN A 294 -6.11 13.95 4.84
C ASN A 294 -4.60 13.75 4.78
N THR A 295 -3.88 14.11 5.85
CA THR A 295 -2.43 13.95 5.96
C THR A 295 -2.04 12.47 5.89
N PHE A 296 -2.76 11.60 6.61
CA PHE A 296 -2.51 10.16 6.59
C PHE A 296 -2.69 9.55 5.18
N TYR A 297 -3.85 9.75 4.55
CA TYR A 297 -4.11 9.23 3.19
C TYR A 297 -3.27 9.87 2.10
N THR A 298 -2.67 11.03 2.38
CA THR A 298 -1.71 11.65 1.46
C THR A 298 -0.34 10.98 1.58
N ARG A 299 0.11 10.65 2.80
CA ARG A 299 1.38 9.96 3.06
C ARG A 299 1.35 8.48 2.68
N ILE A 300 0.22 7.80 2.92
CA ILE A 300 0.05 6.38 2.63
C ILE A 300 -0.97 6.25 1.49
N PRO A 301 -0.54 5.83 0.28
CA PRO A 301 -1.43 5.73 -0.87
C PRO A 301 -2.52 4.68 -0.68
N HIS A 302 -3.78 5.11 -0.80
CA HIS A 302 -4.93 4.24 -0.74
C HIS A 302 -5.75 4.28 -2.01
N ASN A 303 -6.26 3.13 -2.43
CA ASN A 303 -7.19 3.00 -3.53
C ASN A 303 -8.62 2.76 -3.02
N PHE A 304 -9.44 3.82 -3.03
CA PHE A 304 -10.86 3.76 -2.67
C PHE A 304 -11.81 3.66 -3.89
N GLY A 305 -11.26 3.50 -5.10
CA GLY A 305 -12.05 3.62 -6.34
C GLY A 305 -12.72 5.00 -6.42
N MET A 306 -14.00 5.06 -6.81
CA MET A 306 -14.76 6.32 -6.90
C MET A 306 -15.33 6.80 -5.56
N ARG A 307 -15.25 5.98 -4.51
CA ARG A 307 -15.78 6.32 -3.19
C ARG A 307 -14.94 7.39 -2.52
N VAL A 308 -15.59 8.17 -1.67
CA VAL A 308 -14.92 9.15 -0.80
C VAL A 308 -14.02 8.37 0.17
N PRO A 309 -12.74 8.78 0.36
CA PRO A 309 -11.90 8.22 1.41
C PRO A 309 -12.63 8.29 2.77
N PRO A 310 -12.73 7.19 3.53
CA PRO A 310 -13.50 7.17 4.77
C PRO A 310 -12.83 8.02 5.85
N LEU A 311 -13.60 8.69 6.71
CA LEU A 311 -13.03 9.40 7.85
C LEU A 311 -12.63 8.39 8.94
N ILE A 312 -11.40 8.51 9.44
CA ILE A 312 -10.92 7.67 10.55
C ILE A 312 -11.38 8.33 11.86
N SER A 313 -12.57 7.98 12.32
CA SER A 313 -13.16 8.58 13.53
C SER A 313 -13.46 7.58 14.65
N THR A 314 -13.27 6.28 14.41
CA THR A 314 -13.53 5.22 15.40
C THR A 314 -12.24 4.48 15.77
N PRO A 315 -12.15 3.92 16.99
CA PRO A 315 -11.02 3.11 17.39
C PRO A 315 -10.80 1.88 16.48
N GLU A 316 -11.88 1.31 15.94
CA GLU A 316 -11.83 0.18 15.02
C GLU A 316 -11.24 0.54 13.66
N ALA A 317 -11.64 1.69 13.10
CA ALA A 317 -11.05 2.20 11.86
C ALA A 317 -9.56 2.51 12.07
N LEU A 318 -9.21 3.16 13.19
CA LEU A 318 -7.82 3.43 13.54
C LEU A 318 -6.99 2.15 13.67
N LYS A 319 -7.55 1.09 14.26
CA LYS A 319 -6.89 -0.21 14.37
C LYS A 319 -6.66 -0.85 13.00
N THR A 320 -7.63 -0.74 12.09
CA THR A 320 -7.50 -1.27 10.73
C THR A 320 -6.34 -0.61 9.98
N GLU A 321 -6.24 0.72 10.05
CA GLU A 321 -5.15 1.49 9.43
C GLU A 321 -3.79 1.25 10.12
N LEU A 322 -3.80 1.00 11.43
CA LEU A 322 -2.61 0.59 12.16
C LEU A 322 -2.11 -0.77 11.68
N ASP A 323 -3.02 -1.73 11.51
CA ASP A 323 -2.67 -3.07 11.05
C ASP A 323 -2.15 -3.04 9.61
N LEU A 324 -2.61 -2.09 8.77
CA LEU A 324 -2.03 -1.82 7.45
C LEU A 324 -0.56 -1.37 7.58
N LEU A 325 -0.25 -0.38 8.41
CA LEU A 325 1.12 0.09 8.59
C LEU A 325 2.06 -1.00 9.12
N LYS A 326 1.59 -1.86 10.03
CA LYS A 326 2.38 -3.01 10.50
C LYS A 326 2.65 -4.00 9.38
N ALA A 327 1.64 -4.32 8.57
CA ALA A 327 1.82 -5.22 7.45
C ALA A 327 2.78 -4.64 6.40
N LEU A 328 2.74 -3.32 6.14
CA LEU A 328 3.71 -2.64 5.29
C LEU A 328 5.14 -2.70 5.86
N GLU A 329 5.30 -2.53 7.19
CA GLU A 329 6.58 -2.65 7.88
C GLU A 329 7.13 -4.09 7.81
N ASP A 330 6.28 -5.10 8.01
CA ASP A 330 6.65 -6.52 7.92
C ASP A 330 6.99 -6.92 6.47
N ILE A 331 6.30 -6.36 5.48
CA ILE A 331 6.61 -6.58 4.06
C ILE A 331 7.92 -5.89 3.68
N GLU A 332 8.15 -4.64 4.09
CA GLU A 332 9.45 -3.97 3.92
C GLU A 332 10.56 -4.81 4.54
N ALA A 333 10.32 -5.36 5.72
CA ALA A 333 11.24 -6.26 6.38
C ALA A 333 11.55 -7.50 5.54
N ALA A 334 10.51 -8.14 5.01
CA ALA A 334 10.62 -9.28 4.13
C ALA A 334 11.45 -8.95 2.89
N PHE A 335 11.20 -7.82 2.23
CA PHE A 335 11.98 -7.38 1.07
C PHE A 335 13.44 -7.09 1.41
N SER A 336 13.71 -6.47 2.56
CA SER A 336 15.07 -6.29 3.06
C SER A 336 15.80 -7.63 3.26
N ILE A 337 15.10 -8.70 3.64
CA ILE A 337 15.66 -10.05 3.78
C ILE A 337 15.83 -10.72 2.41
N ILE A 338 14.87 -10.56 1.50
CA ILE A 338 14.92 -11.14 0.13
C ILE A 338 16.02 -10.48 -0.71
N LYS A 339 16.25 -9.17 -0.54
CA LYS A 339 17.28 -8.39 -1.26
C LYS A 339 18.69 -8.53 -0.67
N GLN A 340 18.87 -9.12 0.51
CA GLN A 340 20.21 -9.33 1.07
C GLN A 340 21.01 -10.27 0.17
N GLU A 341 22.02 -9.71 -0.50
CA GLU A 341 22.88 -10.42 -1.42
C GLU A 341 23.97 -11.23 -0.71
N GLY A 342 24.00 -12.52 -1.00
CA GLY A 342 25.25 -13.24 -1.25
C GLY A 342 25.26 -13.61 -2.73
N LYS A 343 26.31 -13.20 -3.45
CA LYS A 343 26.57 -13.62 -4.84
C LYS A 343 26.85 -15.12 -4.87
N THR A 344 25.82 -15.95 -4.85
CA THR A 344 25.95 -17.37 -5.19
C THR A 344 24.99 -17.65 -6.34
N VAL A 345 25.51 -17.50 -7.56
CA VAL A 345 24.81 -17.81 -8.82
C VAL A 345 24.33 -19.27 -8.86
N ASP A 346 24.89 -20.13 -7.99
CA ASP A 346 24.64 -21.56 -7.92
C ASP A 346 23.65 -22.00 -6.82
N MET A 347 22.78 -21.12 -6.30
CA MET A 347 21.85 -21.48 -5.21
C MET A 347 20.38 -21.21 -5.55
N HIS A 348 19.49 -22.15 -5.19
CA HIS A 348 18.05 -21.99 -5.40
C HIS A 348 17.52 -20.77 -4.64
N PRO A 349 16.61 -19.94 -5.21
CA PRO A 349 16.11 -18.73 -4.55
C PRO A 349 15.50 -18.95 -3.16
N ALA A 350 14.83 -20.09 -2.95
CA ALA A 350 14.29 -20.45 -1.64
C ALA A 350 15.39 -20.74 -0.60
N ASP A 351 16.49 -21.38 -1.01
CA ASP A 351 17.62 -21.66 -0.14
C ASP A 351 18.30 -20.35 0.30
N ARG A 352 18.36 -19.37 -0.61
CA ARG A 352 18.83 -18.01 -0.30
C ARG A 352 17.93 -17.33 0.72
N ASN A 353 16.62 -17.33 0.47
CA ASN A 353 15.65 -16.73 1.38
C ASN A 353 15.71 -17.40 2.77
N TYR A 354 15.81 -18.73 2.82
CA TYR A 354 15.98 -19.48 4.05
C TYR A 354 17.25 -19.10 4.82
N SER A 355 18.39 -19.02 4.14
CA SER A 355 19.67 -18.60 4.73
C SER A 355 19.57 -17.20 5.34
N ASN A 356 18.91 -16.28 4.63
CA ASN A 356 18.73 -14.89 5.07
C ASN A 356 17.78 -14.77 6.28
N LEU A 357 16.88 -15.73 6.50
CA LEU A 357 16.05 -15.76 7.70
C LEU A 357 16.87 -15.95 8.97
N LYS A 358 18.07 -16.55 8.92
CA LYS A 358 18.88 -16.88 10.10
C LYS A 358 18.05 -17.58 11.19
N CYS A 359 17.20 -18.50 10.76
CA CYS A 359 16.29 -19.27 11.58
C CYS A 359 16.36 -20.72 11.09
N ASN A 360 16.73 -21.62 11.98
CA ASN A 360 16.79 -23.05 11.68
C ASN A 360 15.37 -23.61 11.79
N ILE A 361 14.84 -24.15 10.69
CA ILE A 361 13.48 -24.70 10.61
C ILE A 361 13.60 -26.19 10.33
N LYS A 362 13.11 -27.02 11.26
CA LYS A 362 13.13 -28.47 11.13
C LYS A 362 11.70 -29.01 11.09
N PRO A 363 11.31 -29.80 10.08
CA PRO A 363 10.01 -30.46 10.10
C PRO A 363 9.97 -31.48 11.22
N ILE A 364 8.89 -31.49 12.00
CA ILE A 364 8.66 -32.50 13.03
C ILE A 364 7.97 -33.70 12.35
N PRO A 365 8.54 -34.92 12.43
CA PRO A 365 7.98 -36.10 11.78
C PRO A 365 6.58 -36.46 12.28
N SER A 366 5.77 -37.03 11.40
CA SER A 366 4.45 -37.54 11.77
C SER A 366 4.56 -38.65 12.82
N GLY A 367 3.82 -38.51 13.91
CA GLY A 367 3.80 -39.45 15.04
C GLY A 367 4.73 -39.07 16.19
N ASP A 368 5.53 -38.01 16.05
CA ASP A 368 6.37 -37.47 17.12
C ASP A 368 5.51 -37.06 18.34
N ARG A 369 6.08 -37.15 19.53
CA ARG A 369 5.40 -36.78 20.78
C ARG A 369 4.99 -35.31 20.77
N MET A 370 5.85 -34.42 20.26
CA MET A 370 5.58 -32.99 20.21
C MET A 370 4.45 -32.67 19.21
N GLU A 371 4.42 -33.34 18.05
CA GLU A 371 3.33 -33.17 17.09
C GLU A 371 1.95 -33.50 17.72
N LYS A 372 1.88 -34.60 18.49
CA LYS A 372 0.66 -34.97 19.23
C LYS A 372 0.26 -33.91 20.25
N VAL A 373 1.21 -33.44 21.05
CA VAL A 373 0.96 -32.36 22.02
C VAL A 373 0.43 -31.10 21.33
N ILE A 374 0.96 -30.74 20.15
CA ILE A 374 0.50 -29.59 19.38
C ILE A 374 -0.93 -29.81 18.86
N LYS A 375 -1.23 -30.98 18.29
CA LYS A 375 -2.58 -31.34 17.81
C LYS A 375 -3.61 -31.29 18.94
N ASP A 376 -3.30 -31.94 20.06
CA ASP A 376 -4.14 -31.91 21.26
C ASP A 376 -4.32 -30.47 21.76
N TYR A 377 -3.26 -29.66 21.75
CA TYR A 377 -3.34 -28.28 22.20
C TYR A 377 -4.21 -27.40 21.29
N VAL A 378 -4.18 -27.61 19.97
CA VAL A 378 -5.05 -26.92 19.01
C VAL A 378 -6.52 -27.30 19.25
N ASP A 379 -6.81 -28.60 19.38
CA ASP A 379 -8.18 -29.10 19.56
C ASP A 379 -8.77 -28.67 20.91
N MET A 380 -7.99 -28.78 21.99
CA MET A 380 -8.44 -28.43 23.34
C MET A 380 -8.63 -26.93 23.56
N THR A 381 -7.94 -26.07 22.79
CA THR A 381 -8.03 -24.61 22.94
C THR A 381 -8.86 -23.92 21.87
N HIS A 382 -9.56 -24.68 21.03
CA HIS A 382 -10.52 -24.13 20.08
C HIS A 382 -11.73 -23.53 20.83
N ALA A 383 -11.89 -22.21 20.75
CA ALA A 383 -12.92 -21.52 21.50
C ALA A 383 -14.32 -21.92 21.00
N PRO A 384 -15.28 -22.22 21.89
CA PRO A 384 -16.62 -22.64 21.50
C PRO A 384 -17.41 -21.55 20.76
N THR A 385 -16.98 -20.30 20.85
CA THR A 385 -17.57 -19.15 20.15
C THR A 385 -17.03 -18.93 18.74
N HIS A 386 -16.05 -19.70 18.29
CA HIS A 386 -15.43 -19.58 16.96
C HIS A 386 -15.75 -20.78 16.07
N ASP A 387 -17.02 -21.22 16.06
CA ASP A 387 -17.53 -22.40 15.36
C ASP A 387 -17.68 -22.24 13.83
N VAL A 388 -17.42 -21.04 13.31
CA VAL A 388 -17.48 -20.71 11.87
C VAL A 388 -16.41 -21.46 11.08
N TYR A 389 -15.35 -21.94 11.72
CA TYR A 389 -14.27 -22.69 11.08
C TYR A 389 -13.75 -23.83 11.97
N LYS A 390 -13.09 -24.80 11.34
CA LYS A 390 -12.31 -25.85 12.03
C LYS A 390 -10.85 -25.73 11.66
N LEU A 391 -9.97 -26.13 12.57
CA LEU A 391 -8.54 -26.14 12.36
C LEU A 391 -8.08 -27.58 12.12
N GLU A 392 -7.17 -27.75 11.17
CA GLU A 392 -6.49 -29.00 10.90
C GLU A 392 -4.98 -28.73 10.85
N VAL A 393 -4.21 -29.49 11.62
CA VAL A 393 -2.75 -29.35 11.65
C VAL A 393 -2.15 -30.18 10.52
N LEU A 394 -1.75 -29.51 9.44
CA LEU A 394 -1.15 -30.15 8.26
C LEU A 394 0.34 -30.49 8.45
N GLN A 395 1.10 -29.54 8.98
CA GLN A 395 2.55 -29.67 9.20
C GLN A 395 2.94 -28.98 10.51
N THR A 396 4.01 -29.45 11.13
CA THR A 396 4.59 -28.85 12.33
C THR A 396 6.09 -28.69 12.16
N PHE A 397 6.62 -27.56 12.61
CA PHE A 397 8.02 -27.20 12.47
C PHE A 397 8.59 -26.79 13.82
N GLU A 398 9.78 -27.29 14.13
CA GLU A 398 10.61 -26.77 15.21
C GLU A 398 11.41 -25.59 14.68
N LEU A 399 11.40 -24.48 15.42
CA LEU A 399 12.06 -23.23 15.06
C LEU A 399 13.16 -22.91 16.06
N GLU A 400 14.35 -22.64 15.57
CA GLU A 400 15.49 -22.22 16.38
C GLU A 400 16.12 -20.97 15.75
N LYS A 401 15.82 -19.81 16.37
CA LYS A 401 16.29 -18.51 15.92
C LYS A 401 17.66 -18.20 16.51
N SER A 402 18.62 -17.80 15.66
CA SER A 402 19.96 -17.42 16.09
C SER A 402 19.92 -16.27 17.10
N GLY A 403 20.54 -16.43 18.28
CA GLY A 403 20.63 -15.38 19.30
C GLY A 403 19.44 -15.31 20.27
N GLU A 404 18.32 -16.01 19.99
CA GLU A 404 17.11 -15.90 20.82
C GLU A 404 17.23 -16.72 22.11
N ALA A 405 17.89 -17.87 22.06
CA ALA A 405 18.15 -18.70 23.24
C ALA A 405 19.05 -17.99 24.25
N GLU A 406 20.07 -17.26 23.78
CA GLU A 406 20.99 -16.50 24.63
C GLU A 406 20.34 -15.23 25.20
N ALA A 407 19.42 -14.61 24.45
CA ALA A 407 18.70 -13.42 24.88
C ALA A 407 17.50 -13.74 25.80
N PHE A 408 17.10 -15.00 25.89
CA PHE A 408 15.93 -15.43 26.67
C PHE A 408 16.22 -15.37 28.18
N CYS A 409 15.50 -14.52 28.89
CA CYS A 409 15.54 -14.44 30.34
C CYS A 409 14.37 -15.22 30.96
N ASP A 410 14.67 -16.25 31.75
CA ASP A 410 13.66 -16.97 32.52
C ASP A 410 13.35 -16.25 33.84
N TYR A 411 12.07 -15.93 34.04
CA TYR A 411 11.53 -15.30 35.24
C TYR A 411 10.66 -16.26 36.08
N GLY A 412 10.70 -17.56 35.81
CA GLY A 412 10.08 -18.62 36.61
C GLY A 412 8.65 -19.00 36.22
N THR A 413 8.03 -18.35 35.24
CA THR A 413 6.66 -18.64 34.76
C THR A 413 6.62 -18.91 33.26
N ARG A 414 7.46 -19.84 32.79
CA ARG A 414 7.51 -20.22 31.38
C ARG A 414 6.21 -20.89 30.94
N ARG A 415 5.62 -20.39 29.84
CA ARG A 415 4.42 -20.94 29.22
C ARG A 415 4.61 -21.02 27.70
N LEU A 416 4.05 -22.07 27.10
CA LEU A 416 3.85 -22.16 25.66
C LEU A 416 2.51 -21.49 25.33
N LEU A 417 2.50 -20.52 24.41
CA LEU A 417 1.33 -19.72 24.06
C LEU A 417 1.20 -19.56 22.56
N TRP A 418 -0.04 -19.41 22.08
CA TRP A 418 -0.33 -19.16 20.67
C TRP A 418 -0.06 -17.72 20.25
N HIS A 419 0.53 -17.56 19.06
CA HIS A 419 0.63 -16.29 18.36
C HIS A 419 0.21 -16.49 16.90
N GLY A 420 -0.94 -15.91 16.53
CA GLY A 420 -1.42 -15.91 15.15
C GLY A 420 -1.07 -14.60 14.44
N SER A 421 -0.60 -14.70 13.19
CA SER A 421 -0.32 -13.56 12.32
C SER A 421 -0.68 -13.90 10.87
N ARG A 422 -0.82 -12.87 10.03
CA ARG A 422 -1.07 -13.04 8.59
C ARG A 422 0.13 -13.67 7.89
N ILE A 423 -0.12 -14.41 6.81
CA ILE A 423 0.92 -15.19 6.13
C ILE A 423 2.11 -14.35 5.67
N THR A 424 1.82 -13.14 5.18
CA THR A 424 2.82 -12.18 4.67
C THR A 424 3.78 -11.67 5.73
N ASN A 425 3.40 -11.75 7.01
CA ASN A 425 4.19 -11.20 8.09
C ASN A 425 5.23 -12.21 8.61
N TRP A 426 5.07 -13.51 8.31
CA TRP A 426 5.95 -14.55 8.84
C TRP A 426 7.38 -14.46 8.31
N MET A 427 7.59 -13.98 7.08
CA MET A 427 8.95 -13.72 6.58
C MET A 427 9.68 -12.69 7.45
N GLY A 428 9.00 -11.61 7.83
CA GLY A 428 9.54 -10.59 8.74
C GLY A 428 9.74 -11.11 10.18
N ILE A 429 8.75 -11.84 10.71
CA ILE A 429 8.79 -12.42 12.07
C ILE A 429 9.93 -13.43 12.20
N LEU A 430 10.06 -14.39 11.28
CA LEU A 430 11.14 -15.38 11.30
C LEU A 430 12.49 -14.72 11.10
N GLY A 431 12.57 -13.66 10.29
CA GLY A 431 13.82 -12.94 10.02
C GLY A 431 14.31 -12.06 11.19
N ARG A 432 13.41 -11.38 11.91
CA ARG A 432 13.78 -10.37 12.92
C ARG A 432 13.34 -10.69 14.37
N GLY A 433 12.58 -11.78 14.55
CA GLY A 433 11.89 -12.11 15.79
C GLY A 433 10.63 -11.26 16.01
N LEU A 434 9.79 -11.64 16.98
CA LEU A 434 8.61 -10.88 17.35
C LEU A 434 8.99 -9.50 17.90
N LYS A 435 8.49 -8.43 17.26
CA LYS A 435 8.73 -7.05 17.71
C LYS A 435 7.55 -6.51 18.50
N ILE A 436 7.87 -5.71 19.50
CA ILE A 436 6.88 -4.91 20.21
C ILE A 436 6.49 -3.75 19.29
N ALA A 437 5.19 -3.54 19.07
CA ALA A 437 4.73 -2.40 18.30
C ALA A 437 5.34 -1.09 18.84
N PRO A 438 5.67 -0.11 17.99
CA PRO A 438 6.38 1.09 18.42
C PRO A 438 5.75 1.74 19.66
N ARG A 439 6.57 2.01 20.70
CA ARG A 439 6.14 2.56 22.00
C ARG A 439 5.25 3.81 21.89
N ARG A 440 5.39 4.55 20.79
CA ARG A 440 4.63 5.77 20.48
C ARG A 440 3.12 5.52 20.29
N LEU A 441 2.70 4.28 19.98
CA LEU A 441 1.30 3.89 19.73
C LEU A 441 0.68 3.02 20.85
N LEU A 442 1.48 2.16 21.48
CA LEU A 442 0.99 1.19 22.48
C LEU A 442 0.45 1.80 23.77
N ARG A 443 0.92 2.99 24.18
CA ARG A 443 0.49 3.60 25.45
C ARG A 443 -0.94 4.15 25.38
N ARG A 444 -1.45 4.46 24.17
CA ARG A 444 -2.75 5.10 23.94
C ARG A 444 -3.84 4.10 23.52
N LEU A 445 -3.54 3.19 22.60
CA LEU A 445 -4.46 2.09 22.22
C LEU A 445 -4.80 1.14 23.40
N ARG A 446 -3.87 0.94 24.36
CA ARG A 446 -4.13 0.12 25.55
C ARG A 446 -5.20 0.71 26.47
N LEU A 447 -5.44 2.03 26.46
CA LEU A 447 -6.47 2.65 27.29
C LEU A 447 -7.86 2.48 26.65
N GLN A 448 -7.99 2.60 25.33
CA GLN A 448 -9.25 2.37 24.62
C GLN A 448 -9.64 0.89 24.50
N VAL A 449 -8.69 -0.03 24.24
CA VAL A 449 -9.01 -1.47 24.15
C VAL A 449 -9.33 -2.09 25.52
N ARG A 450 -8.82 -1.53 26.63
CA ARG A 450 -9.23 -1.96 27.99
C ARG A 450 -10.69 -1.63 28.29
N GLN A 451 -11.23 -0.53 27.74
CA GLN A 451 -12.64 -0.18 27.91
C GLN A 451 -13.59 -1.05 27.07
N LEU A 452 -13.12 -1.61 25.94
CA LEU A 452 -13.93 -2.49 25.08
C LEU A 452 -13.93 -3.97 25.51
N ARG A 453 -13.10 -4.39 26.48
CA ARG A 453 -12.96 -5.80 26.90
C ARG A 453 -13.41 -6.13 28.33
N LEU A 454 -14.03 -5.21 29.05
CA LEU A 454 -14.56 -5.50 30.39
C LEU A 454 -16.05 -5.17 30.50
N PRO A 455 -16.91 -6.14 30.18
CA PRO A 455 -18.15 -6.31 30.94
C PRO A 455 -18.35 -7.70 31.54
N TYR A 456 -17.38 -8.62 31.45
CA TYR A 456 -17.55 -10.00 31.93
C TYR A 456 -16.36 -10.50 32.74
N PHE A 457 -16.10 -9.87 33.89
CA PHE A 457 -15.47 -10.51 35.04
C PHE A 457 -15.86 -9.69 36.29
N GLN A 458 -17.07 -9.97 36.78
CA GLN A 458 -17.42 -9.86 38.19
C GLN A 458 -18.14 -11.14 38.58
#